data_AF-A8NWV0-F1
#
_entry.id   AF-A8NWV0-F1
#
_cell.length_a   1.000
_cell.length_b   1.000
_cell.length_c   1.000
_cell.angle_alpha   90.00
_cell.angle_beta   90.00
_cell.angle_gamma   90.00
#
_symmetry.space_group_name_H-M   'P 1'
#
loop_
_entity.id
_entity.type
_entity.pdbx_description
1 polymer ?
#
loop_
_entity_poly.entity_id
_entity_poly.type
_entity_poly.pdbx_seq_one_letter_code
_entity_poly.pdbx_strand_id
1 'polypeptide(L)'
;MFASLARASAPSVAESIQRLLPKQLPPSLSPKSGNLYEVLSRTPTGGVGKKVYQTRWRQKDIKDSYWVVTRSKFKCDGQHGKAWGVLYWKGKQVSPKEEVIRGGLKYSWKEGSS
;
A
#
# COMPACT_ATOMS: atom_id res chain seq x y z
N MET A 1 24.66 50.03 20.39
CA MET A 1 23.69 49.33 19.53
C MET A 1 24.18 47.91 19.33
N PHE A 2 23.62 46.93 20.05
CA PHE A 2 24.02 45.53 19.91
C PHE A 2 23.13 44.87 18.86
N ALA A 3 23.74 44.42 17.76
CA ALA A 3 23.04 43.67 16.73
C ALA A 3 22.65 42.30 17.28
N SER A 4 21.36 41.99 17.29
CA SER A 4 20.84 40.68 17.62
C SER A 4 21.29 39.68 16.56
N LEU A 5 22.18 38.76 16.92
CA LEU A 5 22.54 37.61 16.09
C LEU A 5 21.33 36.67 16.06
N ALA A 6 20.53 36.79 15.00
CA ALA A 6 19.44 35.86 14.73
C ALA A 6 20.03 34.44 14.59
N ARG A 7 19.75 33.59 15.56
CA ARG A 7 20.12 32.18 15.55
C ARG A 7 19.30 31.49 14.47
N ALA A 8 19.91 31.16 13.34
CA ALA A 8 19.26 30.34 12.32
C ALA A 8 18.84 29.00 12.97
N SER A 9 17.54 28.71 13.02
CA SER A 9 17.06 27.44 13.56
C SER A 9 17.54 26.32 12.64
N ALA A 10 18.10 25.26 13.22
CA ALA A 10 18.39 24.06 12.46
C ALA A 10 17.12 23.58 11.72
N PRO A 11 17.23 23.09 10.47
CA PRO A 11 16.08 22.58 9.75
C PRO A 11 15.43 21.47 10.57
N SER A 12 14.10 21.48 10.62
CA SER A 12 13.37 20.42 11.31
C SER A 12 13.71 19.06 10.70
N VAL A 13 13.57 17.98 11.48
CA VAL A 13 13.78 16.61 10.97
C VAL A 13 12.93 16.36 9.71
N ALA A 14 11.72 16.93 9.64
CA ALA A 14 10.85 16.85 8.47
C ALA A 14 11.47 17.50 7.22
N GLU A 15 12.09 18.68 7.35
CA GLU A 15 12.75 19.36 6.23
C GLU A 15 13.99 18.61 5.73
N SER A 16 14.79 18.08 6.66
CA SER A 16 15.95 17.26 6.32
C SER A 16 15.54 16.00 5.56
N ILE A 17 14.47 15.31 6.00
CA ILE A 17 13.93 14.15 5.30
C ILE A 17 13.41 14.54 3.92
N GLN A 18 12.67 15.65 3.78
CA GLN A 18 12.18 16.11 2.48
C GLN A 18 13.29 16.37 1.47
N ARG A 19 14.45 16.89 1.91
CA ARG A 19 15.62 17.11 1.04
C ARG A 19 16.29 15.81 0.58
N LEU A 20 16.19 14.75 1.38
CA LEU A 20 16.75 13.42 1.08
C LEU A 20 15.83 12.57 0.21
N LEU A 21 14.53 12.89 0.14
CA LEU A 21 13.59 12.16 -0.68
C LEU A 21 13.79 12.47 -2.18
N PRO A 22 13.76 11.45 -3.05
CA PRO A 22 13.80 11.68 -4.50
C PRO A 22 12.56 12.45 -4.96
N LYS A 23 12.72 13.28 -6.01
CA LYS A 23 11.61 14.06 -6.62
C LYS A 23 10.40 13.18 -6.99
N GLN A 24 10.65 11.93 -7.36
CA GLN A 24 9.64 10.90 -7.53
C GLN A 24 9.82 9.86 -6.43
N LEU A 25 8.83 9.73 -5.55
CA LEU A 25 8.86 8.72 -4.50
C LEU A 25 8.89 7.32 -5.11
N PRO A 26 9.75 6.41 -4.62
CA PRO A 26 9.73 5.03 -5.08
C PRO A 26 8.34 4.41 -4.81
N PRO A 27 7.90 3.42 -5.62
CA PRO A 27 6.59 2.78 -5.47
C PRO A 27 6.33 2.24 -4.07
N SER A 28 7.40 1.87 -3.35
CA SER A 28 7.41 1.42 -1.95
C SER A 28 6.90 2.48 -0.96
N LEU A 29 7.10 3.78 -1.25
CA LEU A 29 6.76 4.91 -0.38
C LEU A 29 5.55 5.72 -0.87
N SER A 30 4.94 5.34 -1.99
CA SER A 30 3.77 6.04 -2.52
C SER A 30 2.51 5.65 -1.73
N PRO A 31 1.74 6.60 -1.16
CA PRO A 31 0.45 6.31 -0.54
C PRO A 31 -0.65 6.05 -1.57
N LYS A 32 -0.33 6.18 -2.87
CA LYS A 32 -1.30 6.08 -3.96
C LYS A 32 -1.75 4.64 -4.17
N SER A 33 -2.97 4.47 -4.66
CA SER A 33 -3.38 3.17 -5.17
C SER A 33 -2.47 2.72 -6.31
N GLY A 34 -2.32 1.42 -6.49
CA GLY A 34 -1.44 0.81 -7.50
C GLY A 34 -1.99 -0.53 -7.93
N ASN A 35 -1.22 -1.29 -8.69
CA ASN A 35 -1.55 -2.71 -8.88
C ASN A 35 -1.35 -3.48 -7.56
N LEU A 36 -1.89 -4.70 -7.47
CA LEU A 36 -1.83 -5.47 -6.22
C LEU A 36 -0.39 -5.66 -5.72
N TYR A 37 0.53 -6.01 -6.61
CA TYR A 37 1.90 -6.32 -6.22
C TYR A 37 2.66 -5.09 -5.78
N GLU A 38 2.46 -3.96 -6.47
CA GLU A 38 3.00 -2.66 -6.07
C GLU A 38 2.53 -2.22 -4.69
N VAL A 39 1.27 -2.51 -4.34
CA VAL A 39 0.73 -2.19 -3.01
C VAL A 39 1.36 -3.09 -1.95
N LEU A 40 1.46 -4.39 -2.22
CA LEU A 40 1.97 -5.35 -1.23
C LEU A 40 3.50 -5.24 -1.03
N SER A 41 4.26 -4.92 -2.08
CA SER A 41 5.72 -4.80 -2.05
C SER A 41 6.23 -3.59 -1.26
N ARG A 42 5.33 -2.67 -0.86
CA ARG A 42 5.64 -1.55 0.07
C ARG A 42 5.97 -2.02 1.47
N THR A 43 5.51 -3.21 1.83
CA THR A 43 5.69 -3.76 3.17
C THR A 43 6.77 -4.83 3.17
N PRO A 44 7.65 -4.88 4.19
CA PRO A 44 8.70 -5.90 4.27
C PRO A 44 8.16 -7.34 4.31
N THR A 45 6.95 -7.53 4.82
CA THR A 45 6.27 -8.84 4.88
C THR A 45 5.60 -9.23 3.56
N GLY A 46 5.71 -8.41 2.52
CA GLY A 46 5.00 -8.63 1.26
C GLY A 46 3.49 -8.61 1.41
N GLY A 47 2.99 -7.86 2.39
CA GLY A 47 1.58 -7.61 2.65
C GLY A 47 0.89 -8.70 3.47
N VAL A 48 1.61 -9.72 3.94
CA VAL A 48 1.02 -10.77 4.78
C VAL A 48 0.33 -10.18 6.01
N GLY A 49 -0.91 -10.61 6.25
CA GLY A 49 -1.80 -10.10 7.31
C GLY A 49 -2.53 -8.80 6.98
N LYS A 50 -2.20 -8.11 5.90
CA LYS A 50 -2.85 -6.86 5.51
C LYS A 50 -4.18 -7.11 4.80
N LYS A 51 -5.11 -6.19 5.01
CA LYS A 51 -6.37 -6.10 4.24
C LYS A 51 -6.11 -5.29 2.98
N VAL A 52 -6.53 -5.78 1.84
CA VAL A 52 -6.48 -5.05 0.57
C VAL A 52 -7.79 -5.20 -0.20
N TYR A 53 -8.18 -4.16 -0.92
CA TYR A 53 -9.42 -4.15 -1.68
C TYR A 53 -9.23 -3.52 -3.06
N GLN A 54 -10.09 -3.90 -4.00
CA GLN A 54 -10.16 -3.24 -5.30
C GLN A 54 -10.88 -1.91 -5.13
N THR A 55 -10.28 -0.80 -5.56
CA THR A 55 -10.87 0.54 -5.40
C THR A 55 -12.24 0.66 -6.09
N ARG A 56 -12.47 -0.11 -7.16
CA ARG A 56 -13.77 -0.20 -7.86
C ARG A 56 -14.91 -0.72 -6.99
N TRP A 57 -14.64 -1.47 -5.92
CA TRP A 57 -15.67 -1.95 -5.00
C TRP A 57 -16.32 -0.77 -4.27
N ARG A 58 -15.53 0.25 -3.88
CA ARG A 58 -16.05 1.51 -3.33
C ARG A 58 -16.94 2.26 -4.32
N GLN A 59 -16.52 2.33 -5.58
CA GLN A 59 -17.30 2.99 -6.63
C GLN A 59 -18.67 2.33 -6.86
N LYS A 60 -18.80 1.05 -6.48
CA LYS A 60 -20.05 0.27 -6.57
C LYS A 60 -20.80 0.16 -5.25
N ASP A 61 -20.42 0.96 -4.25
CA ASP A 61 -20.97 0.91 -2.89
C ASP A 61 -20.93 -0.50 -2.24
N ILE A 62 -19.97 -1.32 -2.66
CA ILE A 62 -19.70 -2.62 -2.05
C ILE A 62 -18.81 -2.34 -0.84
N LYS A 63 -19.41 -2.28 0.35
CA LYS A 63 -18.70 -2.00 1.61
C LYS A 63 -18.15 -3.27 2.26
N ASP A 64 -17.16 -3.09 3.10
CA ASP A 64 -16.58 -4.12 3.97
C ASP A 64 -16.16 -5.39 3.22
N SER A 65 -15.62 -5.21 2.02
CA SER A 65 -15.14 -6.30 1.17
C SER A 65 -13.64 -6.12 0.94
N TYR A 66 -12.87 -7.17 1.22
CA TYR A 66 -11.41 -7.12 1.19
C TYR A 66 -10.82 -8.52 1.14
N TRP A 67 -9.58 -8.60 0.69
CA TRP A 67 -8.74 -9.78 0.85
C TRP A 67 -7.85 -9.59 2.07
N VAL A 68 -7.71 -10.63 2.89
CA VAL A 68 -6.62 -10.74 3.85
C VAL A 68 -5.51 -11.53 3.18
N VAL A 69 -4.36 -10.90 2.97
CA VAL A 69 -3.23 -11.52 2.26
C VAL A 69 -2.53 -12.52 3.17
N THR A 70 -2.33 -13.74 2.69
CA THR A 70 -1.66 -14.82 3.44
C THR A 70 -0.23 -15.03 3.00
N ARG A 71 0.05 -14.80 1.71
CA ARG A 71 1.38 -14.95 1.12
C ARG A 71 1.48 -14.24 -0.22
N SER A 72 2.70 -13.87 -0.58
CA SER A 72 3.02 -13.21 -1.84
C SER A 72 4.35 -13.71 -2.40
N LYS A 73 4.47 -13.70 -3.72
CA LYS A 73 5.70 -13.97 -4.46
C LYS A 73 5.84 -12.92 -5.54
N PHE A 74 6.82 -12.04 -5.39
CA PHE A 74 7.05 -10.93 -6.31
C PHE A 74 8.10 -11.26 -7.37
N LYS A 75 8.06 -10.54 -8.48
CA LYS A 75 9.09 -10.47 -9.52
C LYS A 75 9.11 -9.05 -10.09
N CYS A 76 10.14 -8.71 -10.85
CA CYS A 76 10.28 -7.38 -11.47
C CYS A 76 10.14 -6.26 -10.40
N ASP A 77 10.90 -6.37 -9.32
CA ASP A 77 10.94 -5.39 -8.23
C ASP A 77 9.57 -5.04 -7.62
N GLY A 78 8.72 -6.06 -7.46
CA GLY A 78 7.41 -5.88 -6.83
C GLY A 78 6.32 -5.33 -7.75
N GLN A 79 6.60 -5.14 -9.05
CA GLN A 79 5.59 -4.71 -10.02
C GLN A 79 4.70 -5.87 -10.48
N HIS A 80 5.18 -7.10 -10.38
CA HIS A 80 4.51 -8.32 -10.83
C HIS A 80 4.61 -9.42 -9.78
N GLY A 81 3.77 -10.46 -9.90
CA GLY A 81 3.87 -11.59 -8.99
C GLY A 81 2.66 -12.50 -8.97
N LYS A 82 2.54 -13.21 -7.85
CA LYS A 82 1.34 -13.94 -7.41
C LYS A 82 1.11 -13.61 -5.94
N ALA A 83 -0.15 -13.43 -5.57
CA ALA A 83 -0.56 -13.22 -4.19
C ALA A 83 -1.72 -14.16 -3.87
N TRP A 84 -1.77 -14.61 -2.64
CA TRP A 84 -2.83 -15.45 -2.10
C TRP A 84 -3.44 -14.79 -0.88
N GLY A 85 -4.70 -15.10 -0.62
CA GLY A 85 -5.40 -14.58 0.52
C GLY A 85 -6.74 -15.24 0.74
N VAL A 86 -7.44 -14.74 1.74
CA VAL A 86 -8.81 -15.12 2.10
C VAL A 86 -9.73 -13.95 1.77
N LEU A 87 -10.78 -14.19 0.99
CA LEU A 87 -11.76 -13.16 0.67
C LEU A 87 -12.77 -13.00 1.81
N TYR A 88 -12.95 -11.75 2.20
CA TYR A 88 -14.08 -11.27 2.98
C TYR A 88 -14.98 -10.45 2.06
N TRP A 89 -16.26 -10.81 2.03
CA TRP A 89 -17.26 -10.15 1.22
C TRP A 89 -18.38 -9.67 2.13
N LYS A 90 -18.58 -8.34 2.18
CA LYS A 90 -19.55 -7.68 3.06
C LYS A 90 -19.43 -8.19 4.52
N GLY A 91 -18.20 -8.22 5.04
CA GLY A 91 -17.88 -8.66 6.39
C GLY A 91 -17.84 -10.17 6.63
N LYS A 92 -18.21 -10.99 5.65
CA LYS A 92 -18.23 -12.46 5.79
C LYS A 92 -17.05 -13.10 5.06
N GLN A 93 -16.34 -14.00 5.73
CA GLN A 93 -15.36 -14.84 5.07
C GLN A 93 -16.07 -15.77 4.07
N VAL A 94 -15.70 -15.68 2.80
CA VAL A 94 -16.27 -16.48 1.71
C VAL A 94 -15.29 -17.53 1.18
N SER A 95 -13.98 -17.27 1.26
CA SER A 95 -12.99 -18.29 0.91
C SER A 95 -12.78 -19.24 2.11
N PRO A 96 -13.04 -20.56 1.98
CA PRO A 96 -12.83 -21.51 3.09
C PRO A 96 -11.34 -21.76 3.36
N LYS A 97 -10.49 -21.55 2.36
CA LYS A 97 -9.04 -21.69 2.41
C LYS A 97 -8.40 -20.51 1.67
N GLU A 98 -7.09 -20.36 1.80
CA GLU A 98 -6.37 -19.39 0.97
C GLU A 98 -6.51 -19.72 -0.52
N GLU A 99 -6.68 -18.69 -1.33
CA GLU A 99 -6.75 -18.83 -2.79
C GLU A 99 -6.01 -17.70 -3.48
N VAL A 100 -5.78 -17.84 -4.79
CA VAL A 100 -5.06 -16.84 -5.59
C VAL A 100 -5.92 -15.59 -5.75
N ILE A 101 -5.37 -14.43 -5.35
CA ILE A 101 -6.03 -13.14 -5.57
C ILE A 101 -5.98 -12.79 -7.06
N ARG A 102 -7.12 -12.82 -7.72
CA ARG A 102 -7.25 -12.56 -9.17
C ARG A 102 -7.29 -11.06 -9.48
N GLY A 103 -6.88 -10.70 -10.69
CA GLY A 103 -6.93 -9.32 -11.18
C GLY A 103 -5.85 -8.40 -10.59
N GLY A 104 -4.74 -8.97 -10.11
CA GLY A 104 -3.65 -8.20 -9.47
C GLY A 104 -3.09 -7.08 -10.34
N LEU A 105 -2.85 -7.33 -11.63
CA LEU A 105 -2.38 -6.33 -12.60
C LEU A 105 -3.51 -5.52 -13.23
N LYS A 106 -4.75 -6.03 -13.20
CA LYS A 106 -5.88 -5.46 -13.95
C LYS A 106 -6.53 -4.29 -13.23
N TYR A 107 -6.62 -4.37 -11.90
CA TYR A 107 -7.37 -3.43 -11.10
C TYR A 107 -6.44 -2.56 -10.27
N SER A 108 -6.96 -1.41 -9.84
CA SER A 108 -6.32 -0.59 -8.82
C SER A 108 -6.70 -1.09 -7.44
N TRP A 109 -5.70 -1.25 -6.59
CA TRP A 109 -5.77 -1.81 -5.25
C TRP A 109 -5.34 -0.78 -4.21
N LYS A 110 -5.87 -0.92 -2.99
CA LYS A 110 -5.48 -0.11 -1.83
C LYS A 110 -5.56 -0.96 -0.55
N GLU A 111 -4.75 -0.61 0.44
CA GLU A 111 -4.80 -1.20 1.78
C GLU A 111 -6.09 -0.75 2.52
N GLY A 112 -6.67 -1.67 3.29
CA GLY A 112 -7.92 -1.48 4.04
C GLY A 112 -9.07 -2.35 3.53
N SER A 113 -10.29 -1.91 3.85
CA SER A 113 -11.55 -2.46 3.33
C SER A 113 -12.21 -1.49 2.35
N SER A 114 -13.04 -2.03 1.45
CA SER A 114 -13.88 -1.20 0.59
C SER A 114 -14.88 -0.38 1.39
#